data_AF-A0A4R2EIM1-F1
#
_entry.id   AF-A0A4R2EIM1-F1
#
_cell.length_a   1.000
_cell.length_b   1.000
_cell.length_c   1.000
_cell.angle_alpha   90.00
_cell.angle_beta   90.00
_cell.angle_gamma   90.00
#
_symmetry.space_group_name_H-M   'P 1'
#
loop_
_entity.id
_entity.type
_entity.pdbx_description
1 polymer ?
#
loop_
_entity_poly.entity_id
_entity_poly.type
_entity_poly.pdbx_seq_one_letter_code
_entity_poly.pdbx_strand_id
1 'polypeptide(L)' 'MRVFIFDEDVLKKLLIEATYRFLVFDEKGSYSLPLNYNLTASSRHFLANDQSNGGEFKILKYSSIKRIIVDDKEFFLS' A
#
# COMPACT_ATOMS: atom_id res chain seq x y z
N MET A 1 5.06 -11.85 -20.07
CA MET A 1 4.67 -11.38 -18.72
C MET A 1 5.51 -10.14 -18.43
N ARG A 2 4.93 -8.94 -18.45
CA ARG A 2 5.67 -7.71 -18.12
C ARG A 2 5.71 -7.59 -16.60
N VAL A 3 6.87 -7.85 -16.01
CA VAL A 3 7.13 -7.58 -14.59
C VAL A 3 7.34 -6.07 -14.48
N PHE A 4 6.32 -5.36 -14.00
CA PHE A 4 6.52 -3.99 -13.57
C PHE A 4 7.25 -4.05 -12.23
N ILE A 5 8.51 -3.63 -12.21
CA ILE A 5 9.27 -3.47 -10.96
C ILE A 5 8.62 -2.29 -10.26
N PHE A 6 7.84 -2.59 -9.24
CA PHE A 6 7.21 -1.59 -8.39
C PHE A 6 8.24 -1.24 -7.31
N ASP A 7 8.76 -0.02 -7.33
CA ASP A 7 9.80 0.42 -6.40
C ASP A 7 9.18 1.17 -5.21
N GLU A 8 9.85 1.20 -4.06
CA GLU A 8 9.37 1.88 -2.83
C GLU A 8 9.08 3.37 -3.12
N ASP A 9 9.88 3.99 -3.99
CA ASP A 9 9.69 5.39 -4.41
C ASP A 9 8.46 5.60 -5.30
N VAL A 10 8.13 4.63 -6.14
CA VAL A 10 6.92 4.68 -6.98
C VAL A 10 5.68 4.55 -6.11
N LEU A 11 5.71 3.61 -5.16
CA LEU A 11 4.65 3.44 -4.17
C LEU A 11 4.49 4.69 -3.31
N LYS A 12 5.58 5.27 -2.79
CA LYS A 12 5.51 6.52 -2.01
C LYS A 12 4.86 7.64 -2.81
N LYS A 13 5.26 7.85 -4.07
CA LYS A 13 4.63 8.89 -4.93
C LYS A 13 3.14 8.65 -5.11
N LEU A 14 2.73 7.42 -5.39
CA LEU A 14 1.33 7.05 -5.55
C LEU A 14 0.53 7.24 -4.26
N LEU A 15 1.13 6.94 -3.11
CA LEU A 15 0.51 7.12 -1.80
C LEU A 15 0.42 8.57 -1.35
N ILE A 16 1.37 9.42 -1.71
CA ILE A 16 1.37 10.86 -1.38
C ILE A 16 0.24 11.59 -2.11
N GLU A 17 -0.05 11.19 -3.35
CA GLU A 17 -1.10 11.84 -4.16
C GLU A 17 -2.52 11.29 -3.92
N ALA A 18 -2.65 10.22 -3.10
CA ALA A 18 -3.86 9.62 -2.49
C ALA A 18 -5.24 9.85 -3.14
N THR A 19 -5.28 9.91 -4.47
CA THR A 19 -6.51 10.02 -5.29
C THR A 19 -7.03 8.65 -5.71
N TYR A 20 -6.25 7.59 -5.44
CA TYR A 20 -6.53 6.22 -5.83
C TYR A 20 -6.91 5.36 -4.61
N ARG A 21 -7.70 4.30 -4.82
CA ARG A 21 -7.97 3.29 -3.80
C ARG A 21 -6.81 2.31 -3.76
N PHE A 22 -6.11 2.24 -2.63
CA PHE A 22 -5.01 1.31 -2.44
C PHE A 22 -5.41 0.14 -1.55
N LEU A 23 -5.15 -1.06 -2.05
CA LEU A 23 -5.22 -2.29 -1.28
C LEU A 23 -3.85 -2.96 -1.30
N VAL A 24 -3.19 -3.02 -0.15
CA VAL A 24 -1.86 -3.61 0.02
C VAL A 24 -1.97 -4.96 0.71
N PHE A 25 -1.08 -5.89 0.36
CA PHE A 25 -1.08 -7.24 0.92
C PHE A 25 0.32 -7.56 1.46
N ASP A 26 0.35 -8.09 2.68
CA ASP A 26 1.52 -8.74 3.25
C ASP A 26 1.29 -10.26 3.33
N GLU A 27 2.11 -10.99 4.10
CA GLU A 27 1.92 -12.43 4.34
C GLU A 27 0.73 -12.76 5.27
N LYS A 28 0.22 -11.78 6.01
CA LYS A 28 -0.78 -11.95 7.07
C LYS A 28 -2.18 -11.56 6.62
N GLY A 29 -2.32 -10.63 5.67
CA GLY A 29 -3.62 -10.16 5.24
C GLY A 29 -3.59 -9.02 4.23
N SER A 30 -4.78 -8.45 4.02
CA SER A 30 -5.04 -7.33 3.13
C SER A 30 -5.37 -6.07 3.92
N TYR A 31 -4.83 -4.95 3.50
CA TYR A 31 -5.02 -3.67 4.16
C TYR A 31 -5.37 -2.60 3.15
N SER A 32 -6.38 -1.80 3.46
CA SER A 32 -6.78 -0.66 2.66
C SER A 32 -6.17 0.62 3.22
N LEU A 33 -5.57 1.46 2.39
CA LEU A 33 -5.18 2.79 2.88
C LEU A 33 -6.36 3.76 2.86
N PRO A 34 -6.43 4.71 3.82
CA PRO A 34 -7.43 5.77 3.79
C PRO A 34 -7.29 6.62 2.52
N LEU A 35 -8.42 7.11 1.99
CA LEU A 35 -8.40 8.15 0.95
C LEU A 35 -7.84 9.46 1.55
N ASN A 36 -7.10 10.24 0.76
CA ASN A 36 -6.41 11.46 1.21
C ASN A 36 -5.36 11.22 2.32
N TYR A 37 -4.77 10.03 2.37
CA TYR A 37 -3.75 9.73 3.37
C TYR A 37 -2.47 10.52 3.09
N ASN A 38 -2.16 11.48 3.96
CA ASN A 38 -1.02 12.37 3.78
C ASN A 38 0.25 11.71 4.33
N LEU A 39 0.98 11.03 3.45
CA LEU A 39 2.25 10.37 3.77
C LEU A 39 3.42 11.33 3.61
N THR A 40 4.28 11.40 4.60
CA THR A 40 5.59 12.05 4.43
C THR A 40 6.54 11.12 3.68
N ALA A 41 7.22 11.64 2.65
CA ALA A 41 8.14 10.86 1.80
C ALA A 41 9.28 10.16 2.58
N SER A 42 9.58 10.64 3.79
CA SER A 42 10.59 10.07 4.69
C SER A 42 10.08 8.88 5.51
N SER A 43 8.77 8.64 5.55
CA SER A 43 8.21 7.58 6.39
C SER A 43 8.48 6.21 5.78
N ARG A 44 9.07 5.30 6.58
CA ARG A 44 9.20 3.86 6.24
C ARG A 44 7.97 3.04 6.62
N HIS A 45 7.01 3.69 7.27
CA HIS A 45 5.80 3.08 7.79
C HIS A 45 4.58 3.89 7.35
N PHE A 46 3.43 3.25 7.26
CA PHE A 46 2.17 3.92 6.96
C PHE A 46 1.04 3.27 7.73
N LEU A 47 0.00 4.05 8.03
CA LEU A 47 -1.22 3.55 8.63
C LEU A 47 -2.12 2.99 7.52
N ALA A 48 -2.53 1.75 7.68
CA ALA A 48 -3.52 1.12 6.81
C ALA A 48 -4.60 0.48 7.66
N ASN A 49 -5.77 0.32 7.08
CA ASN A 49 -6.90 -0.32 7.73
C ASN A 49 -6.90 -1.82 7.40
N ASP A 50 -6.84 -2.67 8.41
CA ASP A 50 -6.86 -4.13 8.27
C ASP A 50 -8.27 -4.60 7.89
N GLN A 51 -8.41 -5.05 6.64
CA GLN A 51 -9.68 -5.53 6.11
C GLN A 51 -10.04 -6.91 6.65
N SER A 52 -9.06 -7.68 7.11
CA SER A 52 -9.29 -9.02 7.64
C SER A 52 -9.82 -9.00 9.07
N ASN A 53 -9.51 -7.94 9.82
CA ASN A 53 -9.73 -7.88 11.27
C ASN A 53 -10.72 -6.78 11.70
N GLY A 54 -11.79 -6.57 10.93
CA GLY A 54 -12.91 -5.71 11.32
C GLY A 54 -12.67 -4.21 11.20
N GLY A 55 -11.65 -3.78 10.46
CA GLY A 55 -11.45 -2.36 10.17
C GLY A 55 -10.56 -1.61 11.16
N GLU A 56 -9.68 -2.30 11.89
CA GLU A 56 -8.70 -1.66 12.79
C GLU A 56 -7.53 -1.04 12.02
N PHE A 57 -7.08 0.13 12.48
CA PHE A 57 -5.89 0.76 11.94
C PHE A 57 -4.61 0.06 12.43
N LYS A 58 -3.72 -0.24 11.48
CA LYS A 58 -2.46 -0.92 11.71
C LYS A 58 -1.31 -0.16 11.04
N ILE A 59 -0.18 -0.11 11.71
CA ILE A 59 1.05 0.46 11.15
C ILE A 59 1.77 -0.64 10.37
N LEU A 60 1.94 -0.44 9.07
CA LEU A 60 2.63 -1.35 8.16
C LEU A 60 3.98 -0.77 7.73
N LYS A 61 4.91 -1.68 7.44
CA LYS A 61 6.22 -1.36 6.85
C LYS A 61 6.16 -1.56 5.34
N TYR A 62 6.76 -0.65 4.57
CA TYR A 62 6.86 -0.78 3.11
C TYR A 62 7.54 -2.09 2.69
N SER A 63 8.62 -2.47 3.36
CA SER A 63 9.37 -3.69 3.10
C SER A 63 8.58 -4.99 3.33
N SER A 64 7.42 -4.92 3.97
CA SER A 64 6.58 -6.08 4.25
C SER A 64 5.47 -6.27 3.21
N ILE A 65 5.26 -5.30 2.34
CA ILE A 65 4.26 -5.40 1.27
C ILE A 65 4.82 -6.31 0.18
N LYS A 66 4.00 -7.24 -0.28
CA LYS A 66 4.34 -8.12 -1.41
C LYS A 66 3.55 -7.78 -2.67
N ARG A 67 2.36 -7.20 -2.48
CA ARG A 67 1.42 -6.95 -3.56
C ARG A 67 0.58 -5.73 -3.26
N ILE A 68 0.26 -4.97 -4.31
CA ILE A 68 -0.52 -3.73 -4.24
C ILE A 68 -1.56 -3.77 -5.35
N ILE A 69 -2.78 -3.38 -5.04
CA ILE A 69 -3.84 -3.09 -6.01
C ILE A 69 -4.14 -1.61 -5.92
N VAL A 70 -4.15 -0.94 -7.07
CA VAL A 70 -4.47 0.49 -7.22
C VAL A 70 -5.69 0.58 -8.12
N ASP A 71 -6.82 0.99 -7.56
CA ASP A 71 -8.17 0.91 -8.15
C ASP A 71 -8.51 -0.50 -8.64
N ASP A 72 -8.14 -0.83 -9.89
CA ASP A 72 -8.38 -2.12 -10.54
C ASP A 72 -7.09 -2.75 -11.13
N LYS A 73 -5.94 -2.11 -10.91
CA LYS A 73 -4.65 -2.57 -11.42
C LYS A 73 -3.84 -3.24 -10.32
N GLU A 74 -3.47 -4.50 -10.56
CA GLU A 74 -2.65 -5.28 -9.65
C GLU A 74 -1.15 -5.18 -10.00
N PHE A 75 -0.33 -4.94 -8.98
CA PHE A 75 1.11 -4.82 -9.07
C PHE A 75 1.79 -5.73 -8.06
N PHE A 76 2.88 -6.36 -8.48
CA PHE A 76 3.69 -7.23 -7.65
C PHE A 76 5.02 -6.54 -7.33
N LEU A 77 5.39 -6.55 -6.06
CA LEU A 77 6.69 -6.07 -5.61
C LEU A 77 7.70 -7.22 -5.74
N SER A 78 8.85 -6.96 -6.35
CA SER A 78 9.95 -7.91 -6.51
C SER A 78 10.95 -7.82 -5.36
#